data_AF-A0A6L5G4Z7-F1
#
_entry.id   AF-A0A6L5G4Z7-F1
#
_cell.length_a   1.000
_cell.length_b   1.000
_cell.length_c   1.000
_cell.angle_alpha   90.00
_cell.angle_beta   90.00
_cell.angle_gamma   90.00
#
_symmetry.space_group_name_H-M   'P 1'
#
loop_
_entity.id
_entity.type
_entity.pdbx_description
1 polymer ?
#
loop_
_entity_poly.entity_id
_entity_poly.type
_entity_poly.pdbx_seq_one_letter_code
_entity_poly.pdbx_strand_id
1 'polypeptide(L)'
;MEDEELIRFSEIDIDDVDYAVKMLSMDELVAAHELSKERRWGAAWSSTDALRAEVDPSSPTFLLPAMRNAAGDMEVESLRCHLWFLPRQGPKLGRATTFDIELTRFRGLREVPQDKASAALRLLIAWHPLSTTG
;
A
#
# COMPACT_ATOMS: atom_id res chain seq x y z
N MET A 1 37.95 3.02 -0.08
CA MET A 1 36.74 3.84 0.13
C MET A 1 35.87 3.54 -1.07
N GLU A 2 35.18 2.41 -1.00
CA GLU A 2 34.23 1.99 -2.04
C GLU A 2 32.85 2.45 -1.57
N ASP A 3 32.29 3.36 -2.36
CA ASP A 3 30.86 3.45 -2.70
C ASP A 3 29.86 3.31 -1.55
N GLU A 4 29.72 4.38 -0.76
CA GLU A 4 28.43 4.70 -0.11
C GLU A 4 27.45 5.18 -1.20
N GLU A 5 27.01 4.26 -2.06
CA GLU A 5 25.69 4.42 -2.67
C GLU A 5 24.68 4.33 -1.51
N LEU A 6 24.34 5.48 -0.95
CA LEU A 6 23.19 5.66 -0.06
C LEU A 6 21.99 5.02 -0.75
N ILE A 7 21.65 3.79 -0.34
CA ILE A 7 20.49 3.06 -0.82
C ILE A 7 19.26 3.86 -0.41
N ARG A 8 18.85 4.81 -1.25
CA ARG A 8 17.64 5.61 -1.04
C ARG A 8 16.39 4.72 -1.14
N PHE A 9 16.48 3.66 -1.93
CA PHE A 9 15.41 2.71 -2.18
C PHE A 9 15.97 1.30 -2.34
N SER A 10 15.32 0.31 -1.73
CA SER A 10 15.57 -1.11 -2.02
C SER A 10 14.27 -1.82 -2.35
N GLU A 11 14.31 -2.72 -3.34
CA GLU A 11 13.19 -3.60 -3.67
C GLU A 11 12.92 -4.57 -2.50
N ILE A 12 11.68 -5.02 -2.41
CA ILE A 12 11.26 -6.02 -1.42
C ILE A 12 11.02 -7.34 -2.16
N ASP A 13 11.81 -8.35 -1.83
CA ASP A 13 11.70 -9.69 -2.38
C ASP A 13 10.78 -10.57 -1.53
N ILE A 14 10.32 -11.70 -2.10
CA ILE A 14 9.39 -12.61 -1.41
C ILE A 14 9.91 -13.18 -0.08
N ASP A 15 11.23 -13.25 0.08
CA ASP A 15 11.90 -13.76 1.28
C ASP A 15 12.16 -12.67 2.34
N ASP A 16 11.86 -11.40 2.02
CA ASP A 16 11.99 -10.30 2.97
C ASP A 16 10.93 -10.37 4.07
N VAL A 17 11.33 -10.01 5.29
CA VAL A 17 10.41 -9.90 6.45
C VAL A 17 9.28 -8.89 6.22
N ASP A 18 9.52 -7.89 5.37
CA ASP A 18 8.52 -6.89 5.03
C ASP A 18 7.58 -7.37 3.89
N TYR A 19 7.85 -8.52 3.26
CA TYR A 19 6.97 -9.12 2.26
C TYR A 19 5.75 -9.78 2.91
N ALA A 20 4.77 -8.96 3.26
CA ALA A 20 3.53 -9.40 3.87
C ALA A 20 2.32 -8.69 3.24
N VAL A 21 1.25 -9.43 2.96
CA VAL A 21 -0.02 -8.81 2.56
C VAL A 21 -0.73 -8.30 3.81
N LYS A 22 -1.00 -6.99 3.88
CA LYS A 22 -1.72 -6.36 4.98
C LYS A 22 -3.11 -5.93 4.56
N MET A 23 -4.04 -5.90 5.51
CA MET A 23 -5.37 -5.32 5.33
C MET A 23 -5.46 -3.98 6.05
N LEU A 24 -6.24 -3.06 5.46
CA LEU A 24 -6.56 -1.77 6.06
C LEU A 24 -8.07 -1.55 6.04
N SER A 25 -8.55 -1.02 7.15
CA SER A 25 -9.81 -0.32 7.23
C SER A 25 -9.72 1.05 6.56
N MET A 26 -10.89 1.65 6.29
CA MET A 26 -10.96 3.01 5.76
C MET A 26 -10.28 4.04 6.67
N ASP A 27 -10.39 3.88 7.99
CA ASP A 27 -9.80 4.84 8.94
C ASP A 27 -8.28 4.70 8.99
N GLU A 28 -7.74 3.48 8.91
CA GLU A 28 -6.29 3.25 8.80
C GLU A 28 -5.74 3.81 7.48
N LEU A 29 -6.47 3.64 6.37
CA LEU A 29 -6.09 4.19 5.07
C LEU A 29 -6.07 5.73 5.09
N VAL A 30 -7.08 6.36 5.70
CA VAL A 30 -7.13 7.83 5.85
C VAL A 30 -5.98 8.33 6.72
N ALA A 31 -5.74 7.71 7.87
CA ALA A 31 -4.67 8.11 8.78
C ALA A 31 -3.27 7.96 8.12
N ALA A 32 -3.06 6.88 7.36
CA ALA A 32 -1.83 6.70 6.59
C ALA A 32 -1.71 7.74 5.47
N HIS A 33 -2.81 8.07 4.78
CA HIS A 33 -2.81 9.06 3.71
C HIS A 33 -2.46 10.46 4.20
N GLU A 34 -3.01 10.88 5.35
CA GLU A 34 -2.72 12.16 5.96
C GLU A 34 -1.24 12.28 6.34
N LEU A 35 -0.68 11.24 6.98
CA LEU A 35 0.74 11.21 7.32
C LEU A 35 1.62 11.28 6.07
N SER A 36 1.30 10.53 5.01
CA SER A 36 2.06 10.55 3.76
C SER A 36 2.06 11.94 3.12
N LYS A 37 0.95 12.69 3.24
CA LYS A 37 0.91 14.09 2.81
C LYS A 37 1.76 15.01 3.67
N GLU A 38 1.70 14.86 4.99
CA GLU A 38 2.53 15.64 5.94
C GLU A 38 4.03 15.42 5.70
N ARG A 39 4.41 14.17 5.43
CA ARG A 39 5.80 13.76 5.12
C ARG A 39 6.21 14.01 3.67
N ARG A 40 5.29 14.48 2.82
CA ARG A 40 5.49 14.70 1.37
C ARG A 40 5.94 13.44 0.62
N TRP A 41 5.49 12.28 1.08
CA TRP A 41 5.61 11.02 0.35
C TRP A 41 4.62 10.96 -0.82
N GLY A 42 4.73 9.94 -1.66
CA GLY A 42 3.85 9.71 -2.80
C GLY A 42 2.41 9.43 -2.36
N ALA A 43 1.62 10.50 -2.22
CA ALA A 43 0.22 10.41 -1.88
C ALA A 43 -0.60 10.02 -3.13
N ALA A 44 -1.36 8.92 -3.04
CA ALA A 44 -2.20 8.45 -4.14
C ALA A 44 -3.38 9.39 -4.46
N TRP A 45 -3.82 10.19 -3.49
CA TRP A 45 -4.93 11.14 -3.62
C TRP A 45 -4.48 12.57 -3.32
N SER A 46 -5.20 13.55 -3.86
CA SER A 46 -4.95 14.97 -3.57
C SER A 46 -5.49 15.39 -2.18
N SER A 47 -6.54 14.74 -1.69
CA SER A 47 -7.17 15.03 -0.40
C SER A 47 -7.83 13.80 0.23
N THR A 48 -8.06 13.87 1.54
CA THR A 48 -8.86 12.88 2.28
C THR A 48 -10.28 12.76 1.71
N ASP A 49 -10.87 13.86 1.23
CA ASP A 49 -12.18 13.83 0.58
C ASP A 49 -12.16 13.09 -0.77
N ALA A 50 -11.10 13.27 -1.58
CA ALA A 50 -10.93 12.54 -2.83
C ALA A 50 -10.78 11.03 -2.56
N LEU A 51 -9.99 10.66 -1.55
CA LEU A 51 -9.86 9.28 -1.09
C LEU A 51 -11.23 8.70 -0.65
N ARG A 52 -11.99 9.43 0.18
CA ARG A 52 -13.33 9.02 0.64
C ARG A 52 -14.39 8.97 -0.46
N ALA A 53 -14.22 9.74 -1.53
CA ALA A 53 -15.08 9.70 -2.70
C ALA A 53 -14.78 8.47 -3.57
N GLU A 54 -13.52 8.04 -3.63
CA GLU A 54 -13.08 6.96 -4.49
C GLU A 54 -13.17 5.59 -3.85
N VAL A 55 -12.80 5.41 -2.57
CA VAL A 55 -12.67 4.08 -1.95
C VAL A 55 -13.99 3.66 -1.28
N ASP A 56 -14.44 2.43 -1.56
CA ASP A 56 -15.61 1.83 -0.90
C ASP A 56 -15.25 1.46 0.55
N PRO A 57 -15.86 2.12 1.57
CA PRO A 57 -15.50 1.91 2.97
C PRO A 57 -15.93 0.53 3.50
N SER A 58 -16.81 -0.18 2.80
CA SER A 58 -17.25 -1.52 3.16
C SER A 58 -16.40 -2.63 2.54
N SER A 59 -15.46 -2.27 1.65
CA SER A 59 -14.62 -3.21 0.95
C SER A 59 -13.28 -3.44 1.67
N PRO A 60 -12.75 -4.67 1.67
CA PRO A 60 -11.41 -4.91 2.16
C PRO A 60 -10.39 -4.22 1.25
N THR A 61 -9.46 -3.49 1.87
CA THR A 61 -8.32 -2.87 1.19
C THR A 61 -7.05 -3.65 1.52
N PHE A 62 -6.23 -3.95 0.51
CA PHE A 62 -5.01 -4.76 0.68
C PHE A 62 -3.77 -3.95 0.29
N LEU A 63 -2.69 -4.14 1.06
CA LEU A 63 -1.35 -3.65 0.74
C LEU A 63 -0.40 -4.82 0.51
N LEU A 64 0.48 -4.67 -0.48
CA LEU A 64 1.68 -5.48 -0.65
C LEU A 64 2.87 -4.54 -0.86
N PRO A 65 3.90 -4.57 -0.02
CA PRO A 65 5.10 -3.78 -0.22
C PRO A 65 5.85 -4.15 -1.50
N ALA A 66 6.41 -3.15 -2.16
CA ALA A 66 7.22 -3.30 -3.36
C ALA A 66 8.62 -2.70 -3.16
N MET A 67 8.73 -1.58 -2.44
CA MET A 67 10.02 -0.94 -2.15
C MET A 67 10.06 -0.38 -0.74
N ARG A 68 11.26 -0.39 -0.15
CA ARG A 68 11.64 0.35 1.06
C ARG A 68 12.13 1.74 0.64
N ASN A 69 11.67 2.79 1.30
CA ASN A 69 12.12 4.15 1.11
C ASN A 69 12.91 4.59 2.36
N ALA A 70 14.17 4.98 2.18
CA ALA A 70 15.02 5.57 3.22
C ALA A 70 15.20 7.07 2.97
N ALA A 71 14.99 7.91 3.99
CA ALA A 71 15.02 9.36 3.86
C ALA A 71 16.44 9.92 3.96
N GLY A 72 17.30 9.50 3.03
CA GLY A 72 18.69 9.99 2.97
C GLY A 72 19.57 9.56 4.17
N ASP A 73 19.01 8.86 5.14
CA ASP A 73 19.67 8.03 6.14
C ASP A 73 19.66 6.55 5.70
N MET A 74 20.37 5.68 6.42
CA MET A 74 20.37 4.23 6.15
C MET A 74 19.11 3.54 6.70
N GLU A 75 18.19 4.25 7.35
CA GLU A 75 17.00 3.67 7.99
C GLU A 75 15.76 3.84 7.12
N VAL A 76 14.99 2.76 7.00
CA VAL A 76 13.77 2.73 6.19
C VAL A 76 12.63 3.38 6.96
N GLU A 77 12.15 4.53 6.48
CA GLU A 77 11.06 5.28 7.11
C GLU A 77 9.67 4.87 6.58
N SER A 78 9.58 4.52 5.29
CA SER A 78 8.33 4.19 4.64
C SER A 78 8.49 3.06 3.63
N LEU A 79 7.37 2.43 3.30
CA LEU A 79 7.27 1.43 2.26
C LEU A 79 6.40 1.98 1.14
N ARG A 80 6.87 1.87 -0.11
CA ARG A 80 5.98 1.97 -1.26
C ARG A 80 5.30 0.64 -1.46
N CYS A 81 3.97 0.65 -1.39
CA CYS A 81 3.15 -0.53 -1.52
C CYS A 81 2.23 -0.44 -2.74
N HIS A 82 1.89 -1.59 -3.31
CA HIS A 82 0.72 -1.74 -4.14
C HIS A 82 -0.52 -1.78 -3.24
N LEU A 83 -1.51 -0.96 -3.55
CA LEU A 83 -2.78 -0.84 -2.84
C LEU A 83 -3.91 -1.31 -3.74
N TRP A 84 -4.66 -2.33 -3.30
CA TRP A 84 -5.86 -2.80 -3.98
C TRP A 84 -7.12 -2.44 -3.20
N PHE A 85 -8.11 -1.91 -3.89
CA PHE A 85 -9.39 -1.49 -3.29
C PHE A 85 -10.54 -1.60 -4.29
N LEU A 86 -11.78 -1.55 -3.79
CA LEU A 86 -12.97 -1.39 -4.64
C LEU A 86 -13.38 0.08 -4.71
N PRO A 87 -13.77 0.59 -5.88
CA PRO A 87 -14.28 1.93 -6.00
C PRO A 87 -15.67 2.04 -5.35
N ARG A 88 -15.90 3.17 -4.68
CA ARG A 88 -17.18 3.51 -4.03
C ARG A 88 -18.32 3.63 -5.04
N GLN A 89 -18.04 4.20 -6.20
CA GLN A 89 -19.00 4.41 -7.28
C GLN A 89 -18.50 3.82 -8.59
N GLY A 90 -19.45 3.46 -9.47
CA GLY A 90 -19.17 2.88 -10.78
C GLY A 90 -19.15 1.34 -10.77
N PRO A 91 -18.64 0.73 -11.86
CA PRO A 91 -18.51 -0.72 -11.96
C PRO A 91 -17.72 -1.27 -10.76
N LYS A 92 -18.13 -2.41 -10.21
CA LYS A 92 -17.41 -3.14 -9.16
C LYS A 92 -16.17 -3.85 -9.73
N LEU A 93 -15.36 -3.11 -10.49
CA LEU A 93 -14.03 -3.51 -10.94
C LEU A 93 -13.02 -3.03 -9.89
N GLY A 94 -12.11 -3.91 -9.49
CA GLY A 94 -11.07 -3.55 -8.53
C GLY A 94 -10.13 -2.53 -9.12
N ARG A 95 -9.51 -1.72 -8.25
CA ARG A 95 -8.48 -0.77 -8.62
C ARG A 95 -7.20 -1.08 -7.88
N ALA A 96 -6.08 -0.77 -8.53
CA ALA A 96 -4.75 -0.85 -7.96
C ALA A 96 -4.04 0.49 -8.14
N THR A 97 -3.32 0.95 -7.12
CA THR A 97 -2.46 2.14 -7.18
C THR A 97 -1.23 1.93 -6.30
N THR A 98 -0.23 2.82 -6.38
CA THR A 98 0.87 2.85 -5.43
C THR A 98 0.54 3.75 -4.25
N PHE A 99 0.92 3.33 -3.06
CA PHE A 99 0.66 4.07 -1.82
C PHE A 99 1.87 3.95 -0.89
N ASP A 100 2.39 5.09 -0.46
CA ASP A 100 3.49 5.13 0.52
C ASP A 100 2.89 5.11 1.94
N ILE A 101 3.44 4.28 2.83
CA ILE A 101 3.01 4.13 4.23
C ILE A 101 4.22 4.05 5.17
N GLU A 102 4.12 4.63 6.35
CA GLU A 102 5.16 4.53 7.40
C GLU A 102 5.40 3.06 7.81
N LEU A 103 6.67 2.66 7.92
CA LEU A 103 7.05 1.28 8.21
C LEU A 103 6.43 0.76 9.52
N THR A 104 6.46 1.58 10.57
CA THR A 104 5.88 1.23 11.87
C THR A 104 4.38 1.00 11.79
N ARG A 105 3.66 1.82 11.01
CA ARG A 105 2.21 1.63 10.78
C ARG A 105 1.95 0.36 10.01
N PHE A 106 2.68 0.14 8.92
CA PHE A 106 2.56 -1.07 8.12
C PHE A 106 2.71 -2.35 8.97
N ARG A 107 3.70 -2.39 9.86
CA ARG A 107 3.93 -3.53 10.77
C ARG A 107 2.79 -3.75 11.75
N GLY A 108 2.09 -2.69 12.16
CA GLY A 108 0.93 -2.76 13.05
C GLY A 108 -0.38 -3.19 12.38
N LEU A 109 -0.44 -3.20 11.05
CA LEU A 109 -1.64 -3.60 10.32
C LEU A 109 -1.92 -5.10 10.45
N ARG A 110 -3.20 -5.45 10.31
CA ARG A 110 -3.64 -6.83 10.24
C ARG A 110 -3.01 -7.54 9.04
N GLU A 111 -2.27 -8.60 9.33
CA GLU A 111 -1.67 -9.45 8.30
C GLU A 111 -2.65 -10.48 7.76
N VAL A 112 -2.60 -10.71 6.46
CA VAL A 112 -3.20 -11.88 5.82
C VAL A 112 -2.14 -12.98 5.82
N PRO A 113 -2.40 -14.14 6.46
CA PRO A 113 -1.47 -15.26 6.45
C PRO A 113 -1.01 -15.59 5.03
N GLN A 114 0.30 -15.83 4.84
CA GLN A 114 0.90 -15.98 3.51
C GLN A 114 0.26 -17.10 2.66
N ASP A 115 -0.12 -18.21 3.31
CA ASP A 115 -0.84 -19.32 2.69
C ASP A 115 -2.23 -18.93 2.15
N LYS A 116 -2.82 -17.88 2.72
CA LYS A 116 -4.13 -17.32 2.33
C LYS A 116 -4.00 -16.07 1.48
N ALA A 117 -2.87 -15.36 1.53
CA ALA A 117 -2.66 -14.10 0.84
C ALA A 117 -2.82 -14.24 -0.68
N SER A 118 -2.17 -15.25 -1.28
CA SER A 118 -2.29 -15.51 -2.72
C SER A 118 -3.73 -15.85 -3.13
N ALA A 119 -4.43 -16.66 -2.32
CA ALA A 119 -5.83 -17.00 -2.58
C ALA A 119 -6.76 -15.79 -2.44
N ALA A 120 -6.56 -14.94 -1.43
CA ALA A 120 -7.34 -13.74 -1.21
C ALA A 120 -7.18 -12.73 -2.36
N LEU A 121 -5.94 -12.48 -2.80
CA LEU A 121 -5.66 -11.60 -3.94
C LEU A 121 -6.24 -12.16 -5.24
N ARG A 122 -6.10 -13.47 -5.50
CA ARG A 122 -6.71 -14.12 -6.67
C ARG A 122 -8.23 -14.02 -6.66
N LEU A 123 -8.88 -14.20 -5.50
CA LEU A 123 -10.31 -14.02 -5.36
C LEU A 123 -10.71 -12.56 -5.61
N LEU A 124 -10.01 -11.59 -5.04
CA LEU A 124 -10.28 -10.18 -5.30
C LEU A 124 -10.23 -9.88 -6.81
N ILE A 125 -9.20 -10.34 -7.51
CA ILE A 125 -9.04 -10.15 -8.95
C ILE A 125 -10.12 -10.89 -9.76
N ALA A 126 -10.46 -12.12 -9.38
CA ALA A 126 -11.45 -12.93 -10.11
C ALA A 126 -12.87 -12.37 -10.00
N TRP A 127 -13.25 -11.90 -8.81
CA TRP A 127 -14.57 -11.33 -8.55
C TRP A 127 -14.65 -9.86 -8.97
N HIS A 128 -13.52 -9.16 -8.92
CA HIS A 128 -13.40 -7.75 -9.27
C HIS A 128 -12.14 -7.55 -10.14
N PRO A 129 -12.24 -7.78 -11.47
CA PRO A 129 -11.12 -7.60 -12.37
C PRO A 129 -10.49 -6.24 -12.19
N LEU A 130 -9.16 -6.21 -12.12
CA LEU A 130 -8.42 -4.97 -11.91
C LEU A 130 -8.43 -4.12 -13.18
N SER A 131 -8.81 -2.87 -13.04
CA SER A 131 -8.57 -1.86 -14.07
C SER A 131 -7.15 -1.33 -13.92
N THR A 132 -6.33 -1.48 -14.96
CA THR A 132 -5.06 -0.77 -15.08
C THR A 132 -5.32 0.65 -15.58
N THR A 133 -5.78 1.53 -14.68
CA THR A 133 -5.73 2.97 -14.93
C THR A 133 -4.65 3.53 -14.04
N GLY A 134 -3.43 3.57 -14.57
CA GLY A 134 -2.36 4.45 -14.10
C GLY A 134 -2.46 5.81 -14.78
#